data_AF-A0A8S3XSJ8-F1
#
_entry.id   AF-A0A8S3XSJ8-F1
#
_cell.length_a   1.000
_cell.length_b   1.000
_cell.length_c   1.000
_cell.angle_alpha   90.00
_cell.angle_beta   90.00
_cell.angle_gamma   90.00
#
_symmetry.space_group_name_H-M   'P 1'
#
loop_
_entity.id
_entity.type
_entity.pdbx_description
1 polymer ?
#
loop_
_entity_poly.entity_id
_entity_poly.type
_entity_poly.pdbx_seq_one_letter_code
_entity_poly.pdbx_strand_id
1 'polypeptide(L)'
;MYGSDTNVSKMKDKHVILSEWVNPRKKRVYESEDELSTGQISAVQKPACCTENMLSSLKETMDSLREEMKIMMHTLKEMKDQQETRFGNFEKDMSDIKITICQLQKTNEVVDDSLDYLGKKCSKLENAIEEANNVIKIQENKIKDLSQKNVYLEKYNKALEERVCMLEQKGLDCNIELLNVQAPEGMSTIQIARAVADELNLCPEKITKAWRVGKIKDGKDSRPIIVTLQTREDRIQWIGCRKNAITNSAIFKNNNNTRLMKI
;
A
#
# COMPACT_ATOMS: atom_id res chain seq x y z
N MET A 1 13.89 9.63 -3.67
CA MET A 1 15.06 9.51 -2.76
C MET A 1 14.58 8.90 -1.46
N TYR A 2 14.60 7.57 -1.35
CA TYR A 2 14.82 6.81 -0.12
C TYR A 2 15.22 5.43 -0.64
N GLY A 3 16.53 5.17 -0.61
CA GLY A 3 17.11 3.89 -0.97
C GLY A 3 17.07 2.99 0.25
N SER A 4 16.60 1.76 0.05
CA SER A 4 16.80 0.65 0.98
C SER A 4 17.29 -0.53 0.16
N ASP A 5 18.58 -0.47 -0.18
CA ASP A 5 19.40 -1.62 -0.49
C ASP A 5 19.61 -2.40 0.81
N THR A 6 19.02 -3.59 0.92
CA THR A 6 19.46 -4.60 1.89
C THR A 6 19.43 -5.98 1.26
N ASN A 7 20.61 -6.36 0.74
CA ASN A 7 21.23 -7.68 0.79
C ASN A 7 20.38 -8.80 1.43
N VAL A 8 19.83 -9.69 0.60
CA VAL A 8 19.59 -11.09 0.97
C VAL A 8 20.09 -11.99 -0.15
N SER A 9 21.41 -12.02 -0.31
CA SER A 9 22.12 -13.06 -1.05
C SER A 9 23.30 -13.49 -0.19
N LYS A 10 23.13 -14.63 0.49
CA LYS A 10 24.15 -15.56 1.03
C LYS A 10 23.54 -16.46 2.10
N MET A 11 22.75 -17.44 1.68
CA MET A 11 22.61 -18.71 2.38
C MET A 11 22.53 -19.83 1.35
N LYS A 12 23.65 -20.02 0.65
CA LYS A 12 24.04 -21.31 0.09
C LYS A 12 25.39 -21.64 0.72
N ASP A 13 25.57 -22.90 1.05
CA ASP A 13 26.74 -23.48 1.72
C ASP A 13 26.74 -23.40 3.24
N LYS A 14 26.08 -24.39 3.86
CA LYS A 14 26.55 -25.09 5.07
C LYS A 14 25.56 -26.21 5.41
N HIS A 15 25.86 -27.42 4.95
CA HIS A 15 25.73 -28.68 5.70
C HIS A 15 26.18 -29.86 4.82
N VAL A 16 27.48 -29.86 4.52
CA VAL A 16 28.26 -31.09 4.36
C VAL A 16 29.12 -31.18 5.63
N ILE A 17 29.45 -32.41 6.03
CA ILE A 17 30.22 -32.83 7.21
C ILE A 17 29.34 -33.21 8.40
N LEU A 18 28.95 -34.49 8.42
CA LEU A 18 28.96 -35.35 9.62
C LEU A 18 29.09 -36.81 9.14
N SER A 19 30.24 -37.11 8.53
CA SER A 19 30.66 -38.47 8.22
C SER A 19 32.10 -38.64 8.67
N GLU A 20 32.33 -38.58 9.98
CA GLU A 20 33.61 -38.94 10.60
C GLU A 20 33.44 -38.90 12.12
N TRP A 21 32.95 -39.98 12.72
CA TRP A 21 33.36 -40.32 14.08
C TRP A 21 34.10 -41.64 14.04
N VAL A 22 35.41 -41.42 14.09
CA VAL A 22 36.52 -42.33 14.11
C VAL A 22 36.41 -43.29 15.28
N ASN A 23 36.54 -44.56 14.92
CA ASN A 23 36.89 -45.71 15.73
C ASN A 23 38.21 -45.49 16.49
N PRO A 24 38.29 -45.70 17.82
CA PRO A 24 39.55 -46.00 18.46
C PRO A 24 39.53 -47.40 19.08
N ARG A 25 40.21 -48.34 18.41
CA ARG A 25 40.82 -49.49 19.06
C ARG A 25 41.72 -49.00 20.19
N LYS A 26 41.50 -49.48 21.42
CA LYS A 26 42.61 -49.84 22.33
C LYS A 26 42.26 -51.13 23.07
N LYS A 27 42.83 -52.23 22.58
CA LYS A 27 43.17 -53.42 23.38
C LYS A 27 43.87 -52.93 24.66
N ARG A 28 43.37 -53.33 25.82
CA ARG A 28 44.16 -53.34 27.06
C ARG A 28 44.49 -54.80 27.34
N VAL A 29 45.68 -55.19 26.90
CA VAL A 29 46.39 -56.36 27.38
C VAL A 29 46.92 -55.95 28.76
N TYR A 30 46.51 -56.64 29.81
CA TYR A 30 47.25 -56.64 31.07
C TYR A 30 48.14 -57.88 31.04
N GLU A 31 49.38 -57.65 30.58
CA GLU A 31 50.54 -58.41 31.03
C GLU A 31 50.89 -57.88 32.42
N SER A 32 51.01 -58.79 33.38
CA SER A 32 51.80 -58.58 34.59
C SER A 32 52.58 -59.87 34.82
N GLU A 33 53.79 -59.89 34.29
CA GLU A 33 54.89 -60.75 34.71
C GLU A 33 55.57 -60.14 35.96
N ASP A 34 56.31 -61.01 36.65
CA ASP A 34 57.27 -60.79 37.75
C ASP A 34 56.66 -60.52 39.15
N GLU A 35 57.06 -61.21 40.24
CA GLU A 35 58.42 -61.61 40.60
C GLU A 35 58.53 -63.01 41.22
N LEU A 36 59.61 -63.70 40.85
CA LEU A 36 60.23 -64.81 41.55
C LEU A 36 60.66 -64.41 42.98
N SER A 37 60.32 -65.24 43.96
CA SER A 37 61.08 -65.34 45.21
C SER A 37 61.46 -66.79 45.46
N THR A 38 62.72 -67.09 45.11
CA THR A 38 63.45 -68.29 45.52
C THR A 38 63.80 -68.19 47.01
N GLY A 39 63.11 -68.96 47.85
CA GLY A 39 63.39 -69.13 49.27
C GLY A 39 63.86 -70.54 49.61
N GLN A 40 65.16 -70.66 49.86
CA GLN A 40 65.95 -71.74 50.47
C GLN A 40 65.21 -72.99 51.00
N ILE A 41 65.53 -74.14 50.41
CA ILE A 41 65.33 -75.47 51.00
C ILE A 41 66.45 -75.71 52.02
N SER A 42 66.10 -75.79 53.31
CA SER A 42 66.98 -76.33 54.35
C SER A 42 66.48 -77.70 54.81
N ALA A 43 67.43 -78.58 55.09
CA ALA A 43 67.26 -80.01 55.25
C ALA A 43 66.84 -80.43 56.67
N VAL A 44 65.98 -81.46 56.70
CA VAL A 44 65.92 -82.56 57.69
C VAL A 44 65.69 -82.19 59.16
N GLN A 45 64.44 -82.42 59.60
CA GLN A 45 64.16 -83.14 60.84
C GLN A 45 62.80 -83.86 60.73
N LYS A 46 62.82 -85.20 60.70
CA LYS A 46 61.62 -86.03 60.86
C LYS A 46 61.18 -86.00 62.32
N PRO A 47 59.88 -85.73 62.56
CA PRO A 47 59.12 -86.56 63.47
C PRO A 47 57.92 -87.17 62.73
N ALA A 48 57.79 -88.49 62.84
CA ALA A 48 56.67 -89.26 62.29
C ALA A 48 55.39 -89.00 63.10
N CYS A 49 54.78 -87.82 62.93
CA CYS A 49 53.43 -87.48 63.45
C CYS A 49 52.85 -86.17 62.84
N CYS A 50 53.11 -85.85 61.55
CA CYS A 50 52.68 -84.57 60.93
C CYS A 50 52.09 -84.64 59.50
N THR A 51 51.98 -85.82 58.87
CA THR A 51 51.46 -85.93 57.49
C THR A 51 49.94 -85.81 57.39
N GLU A 52 49.21 -86.20 58.42
CA GLU A 52 47.73 -86.15 58.46
C GLU A 52 47.21 -84.71 58.59
N ASN A 53 47.87 -83.89 59.41
CA ASN A 53 47.52 -82.47 59.57
C ASN A 53 47.76 -81.65 58.30
N MET A 54 48.82 -81.95 57.54
CA MET A 54 49.06 -81.29 56.24
C MET A 54 48.04 -81.69 55.17
N LEU A 55 47.61 -82.96 55.16
CA LEU A 55 46.55 -83.43 54.25
C LEU A 55 45.18 -82.83 54.59
N SER A 56 44.86 -82.66 55.87
CA SER A 56 43.62 -81.98 56.31
C SER A 56 43.62 -80.51 55.90
N SER A 57 44.73 -79.80 56.14
CA SER A 57 44.89 -78.39 55.73
C SER A 57 44.78 -78.23 54.21
N LEU A 58 45.40 -79.14 53.42
CA LEU A 58 45.28 -79.12 51.97
C LEU A 58 43.82 -79.35 51.52
N LYS A 59 43.10 -80.29 52.14
CA LYS A 59 41.69 -80.54 51.84
C LYS A 59 40.81 -79.32 52.12
N GLU A 60 41.01 -78.67 53.26
CA GLU A 60 40.31 -77.43 53.61
C GLU A 60 40.60 -76.31 52.61
N THR A 61 41.85 -76.15 52.17
CA THR A 61 42.19 -75.16 51.12
C THR A 61 41.53 -75.48 49.78
N MET A 62 41.45 -76.75 49.38
CA MET A 62 40.78 -77.15 48.15
C MET A 62 39.25 -76.95 48.21
N ASP A 63 38.63 -77.23 49.36
CA ASP A 63 37.21 -77.01 49.55
C ASP A 63 36.87 -75.50 49.61
N SER A 64 37.74 -74.67 50.21
CA SER A 64 37.64 -73.20 50.16
C SER A 64 37.74 -72.67 48.73
N LEU A 65 38.76 -73.10 47.98
CA LEU A 65 38.94 -72.72 46.57
C LEU A 65 37.76 -73.15 45.70
N ARG A 66 37.18 -74.34 45.96
CA ARG A 66 35.98 -74.81 45.26
C ARG A 66 34.80 -73.87 45.52
N GLU A 67 34.62 -73.41 46.75
CA GLU A 67 33.51 -72.52 47.10
C GLU A 67 33.71 -71.12 46.51
N GLU A 68 34.93 -70.59 46.55
CA GLU A 68 35.29 -69.33 45.87
C GLU A 68 35.03 -69.41 44.36
N MET A 69 35.37 -70.53 43.72
CA MET A 69 35.12 -70.73 42.29
C MET A 69 33.62 -70.77 41.97
N LYS A 70 32.79 -71.37 42.84
CA LYS A 70 31.33 -71.33 42.68
C LYS A 70 30.77 -69.90 42.78
N ILE A 71 31.24 -69.12 43.76
CA ILE A 71 30.84 -67.72 43.92
C ILE A 71 31.22 -66.94 42.67
N MET A 72 32.46 -67.08 42.18
CA MET A 72 32.93 -66.41 40.99
C MET A 72 32.11 -66.80 39.75
N MET A 73 31.80 -68.08 39.56
CA MET A 73 30.94 -68.54 38.47
C MET A 73 29.53 -67.95 38.55
N HIS A 74 28.95 -67.85 39.74
CA HIS A 74 27.64 -67.22 39.93
C HIS A 74 27.68 -65.74 39.56
N THR A 75 28.67 -64.99 40.06
CA THR A 75 28.84 -63.57 39.73
C THR A 75 29.07 -63.36 38.22
N LEU A 76 29.87 -64.20 37.58
CA LEU A 76 30.07 -64.14 36.13
C LEU A 76 28.77 -64.39 35.35
N LYS A 77 27.92 -65.31 35.83
CA LYS A 77 26.61 -65.56 35.24
C LYS A 77 25.69 -64.35 35.39
N GLU A 78 25.60 -63.76 36.58
CA GLU A 78 24.80 -62.54 36.81
C GLU A 78 25.28 -61.37 35.94
N MET A 79 26.60 -61.18 35.83
CA MET A 79 27.18 -60.15 34.97
C MET A 79 26.84 -60.39 33.50
N LYS A 80 26.85 -61.65 33.05
CA LYS A 80 26.45 -62.02 31.69
C LYS A 80 24.98 -61.72 31.43
N ASP A 81 24.09 -62.16 32.32
CA ASP A 81 22.64 -61.94 32.20
C ASP A 81 22.31 -60.43 32.23
N GLN A 82 23.04 -59.65 33.04
CA GLN A 82 22.94 -58.19 33.08
C GLN A 82 23.40 -57.56 31.76
N GLN A 83 24.49 -58.05 31.16
CA GLN A 83 24.95 -57.57 29.86
C GLN A 83 23.96 -57.88 28.74
N GLU A 84 23.43 -59.11 28.68
CA GLU A 84 22.41 -59.49 27.69
C GLU A 84 21.16 -58.60 27.81
N THR A 85 20.71 -58.32 29.03
CA THR A 85 19.59 -57.39 29.27
C THR A 85 19.89 -55.97 28.77
N ARG A 86 21.11 -55.46 29.02
CA ARG A 86 21.52 -54.14 28.53
C ARG A 86 21.58 -54.09 27.01
N PHE A 87 22.13 -55.12 26.37
CA PHE A 87 22.16 -55.22 24.90
C PHE A 87 20.76 -55.25 24.31
N GLY A 88 19.84 -56.02 24.89
CA GLY A 88 18.44 -56.04 24.43
C GLY A 88 17.76 -54.67 24.55
N ASN A 89 18.02 -53.92 25.62
CA ASN A 89 17.52 -52.54 25.76
C ASN A 89 18.14 -51.60 24.71
N PHE A 90 19.46 -51.70 24.45
CA PHE A 90 20.11 -50.90 23.42
C PHE A 90 19.58 -51.19 22.01
N GLU A 91 19.30 -52.46 21.67
CA GLU A 91 18.70 -52.82 20.39
C GLU A 91 17.32 -52.20 20.22
N LYS A 92 16.51 -52.18 21.28
CA LYS A 92 15.21 -51.52 21.29
C LYS A 92 15.35 -50.01 21.08
N ASP A 93 16.21 -49.34 21.84
CA ASP A 93 16.43 -47.89 21.72
C ASP A 93 16.92 -47.51 20.31
N MET A 94 17.81 -48.32 19.73
CA MET A 94 18.29 -48.11 18.36
C MET A 94 17.17 -48.27 17.31
N SER A 95 16.26 -49.23 17.52
CA SER A 95 15.09 -49.38 16.67
C SER A 95 14.16 -48.16 16.75
N ASP A 96 13.90 -47.67 17.97
CA ASP A 96 13.04 -46.50 18.20
C ASP A 96 13.65 -45.23 17.59
N ILE A 97 14.95 -45.01 17.77
CA ILE A 97 15.69 -43.90 17.14
C ILE A 97 15.57 -43.96 15.61
N LYS A 98 15.72 -45.15 15.02
CA LYS A 98 15.60 -45.33 13.57
C LYS A 98 14.21 -44.96 13.06
N ILE A 99 13.16 -45.35 13.78
CA ILE A 99 11.78 -44.98 13.46
C ILE A 99 11.61 -43.45 13.52
N THR A 100 12.10 -42.80 14.57
CA THR A 100 12.03 -41.34 14.71
C THR A 100 12.77 -40.61 13.58
N ILE A 101 13.97 -41.09 13.19
CA ILE A 101 14.72 -40.52 12.06
C ILE A 101 13.90 -40.60 10.78
N CYS A 102 13.29 -41.75 10.48
CA CYS A 102 12.45 -41.90 9.30
C CYS A 102 11.22 -40.97 9.33
N GLN A 103 10.62 -40.72 10.50
CA GLN A 103 9.52 -39.77 10.63
C GLN A 103 9.99 -38.33 10.39
N LEU A 104 11.13 -37.94 10.95
CA LEU A 104 11.71 -36.60 10.76
C LEU A 104 12.06 -36.33 9.30
N GLN A 105 12.57 -37.33 8.58
CA GLN A 105 12.84 -37.22 7.14
C GLN A 105 11.56 -36.93 6.36
N LYS A 106 10.48 -37.65 6.62
CA LYS A 106 9.17 -37.41 5.98
C LYS A 106 8.62 -36.01 6.30
N THR A 107 8.77 -35.55 7.54
CA THR A 107 8.32 -34.19 7.89
C THR A 107 9.14 -33.12 7.17
N ASN A 108 10.45 -33.33 6.98
CA ASN A 108 11.29 -32.40 6.23
C ASN A 108 10.87 -32.33 4.76
N GLU A 109 10.57 -33.46 4.12
CA GLU A 109 10.06 -33.48 2.73
C GLU A 109 8.77 -32.64 2.59
N VAL A 110 7.82 -32.81 3.52
CA VAL A 110 6.57 -32.03 3.52
C VAL A 110 6.83 -30.53 3.73
N VAL A 111 7.80 -30.17 4.58
CA VAL A 111 8.18 -28.78 4.81
C VAL A 111 8.83 -28.18 3.56
N ASP A 112 9.71 -28.92 2.90
CA ASP A 112 10.39 -28.48 1.67
C ASP A 112 9.36 -28.22 0.55
N ASP A 113 8.40 -29.13 0.35
CA ASP A 113 7.31 -28.95 -0.62
C ASP A 113 6.46 -27.70 -0.29
N SER A 114 6.18 -27.49 1.00
CA SER A 114 5.43 -26.33 1.46
C SER A 114 6.19 -25.02 1.23
N LEU A 115 7.51 -25.02 1.43
CA LEU A 115 8.38 -23.88 1.18
C LEU A 115 8.47 -23.55 -0.32
N ASP A 116 8.58 -24.55 -1.20
CA ASP A 116 8.56 -24.35 -2.64
C ASP A 116 7.23 -23.75 -3.11
N TYR A 117 6.10 -24.28 -2.60
CA TYR A 117 4.78 -23.73 -2.88
C TYR A 117 4.65 -22.26 -2.44
N LEU A 118 5.08 -21.94 -1.22
CA LEU A 118 5.05 -20.58 -0.70
C LEU A 118 5.98 -19.66 -1.49
N GLY A 119 7.16 -20.12 -1.87
CA GLY A 119 8.10 -19.38 -2.72
C GLY A 119 7.46 -18.99 -4.06
N LYS A 120 6.82 -19.95 -4.75
CA LYS A 120 6.08 -19.69 -5.99
C LYS A 120 4.95 -18.68 -5.81
N LYS A 121 4.25 -18.71 -4.67
CA LYS A 121 3.17 -17.77 -4.36
C LYS A 121 3.70 -16.36 -4.09
N CYS A 122 4.80 -16.23 -3.34
CA CYS A 122 5.47 -14.97 -3.10
C CYS A 122 5.92 -14.31 -4.41
N SER A 123 6.58 -15.04 -5.31
CA SER A 123 7.00 -14.47 -6.60
C SER A 123 5.84 -14.00 -7.47
N LYS A 124 4.70 -14.70 -7.44
CA LYS A 124 3.49 -14.24 -8.14
C LYS A 124 2.96 -12.92 -7.56
N LEU A 125 2.99 -12.76 -6.24
CA LEU A 125 2.57 -11.53 -5.58
C LEU A 125 3.53 -10.38 -5.89
N GLU A 126 4.84 -10.62 -5.90
CA GLU A 126 5.84 -9.63 -6.29
C GLU A 126 5.61 -9.09 -7.70
N ASN A 127 5.39 -9.99 -8.67
CA ASN A 127 5.08 -9.60 -10.05
C ASN A 127 3.77 -8.80 -10.14
N ALA A 128 2.74 -9.19 -9.40
CA ALA A 128 1.46 -8.48 -9.38
C ALA A 128 1.59 -7.08 -8.76
N ILE A 129 2.42 -6.92 -7.72
CA ILE A 129 2.72 -5.63 -7.11
C ILE A 129 3.48 -4.74 -8.10
N GLU A 130 4.45 -5.29 -8.83
CA GLU A 130 5.20 -4.55 -9.85
C GLU A 130 4.28 -4.07 -10.99
N GLU A 131 3.40 -4.94 -11.50
CA GLU A 131 2.42 -4.57 -12.53
C GLU A 131 1.48 -3.48 -12.04
N ALA A 132 0.94 -3.61 -10.81
CA ALA A 132 0.09 -2.60 -10.22
C ALA A 132 0.80 -1.23 -10.08
N ASN A 133 2.06 -1.23 -9.64
CA ASN A 133 2.87 0.00 -9.53
C ASN A 133 3.09 0.66 -10.90
N ASN A 134 3.33 -0.13 -11.94
CA ASN A 134 3.47 0.38 -13.30
C ASN A 134 2.16 1.03 -13.79
N VAL A 135 1.01 0.39 -13.53
CA VAL A 135 -0.30 0.96 -13.87
C VAL A 135 -0.55 2.26 -13.11
N ILE A 136 -0.28 2.31 -11.81
CA ILE A 136 -0.41 3.52 -10.98
C ILE A 136 0.39 4.67 -11.58
N LYS A 137 1.67 4.44 -11.90
CA LYS A 137 2.56 5.45 -12.49
C LYS A 137 2.04 5.99 -13.83
N ILE A 138 1.47 5.12 -14.67
CA ILE A 138 0.86 5.55 -15.95
C ILE A 138 -0.36 6.44 -15.68
N GLN A 139 -1.22 6.08 -14.72
CA GLN A 139 -2.40 6.86 -14.39
C GLN A 139 -2.04 8.22 -13.75
N GLU A 140 -1.03 8.27 -12.88
CA GLU A 140 -0.54 9.52 -12.29
C GLU A 140 -0.08 10.51 -13.37
N ASN A 141 0.68 10.03 -14.36
CA ASN A 141 1.09 10.87 -15.50
C ASN A 141 -0.12 11.37 -16.29
N LYS A 142 -1.09 10.50 -16.58
CA LYS A 142 -2.31 10.88 -17.30
C LYS A 142 -3.12 11.93 -16.53
N ILE A 143 -3.24 11.79 -15.21
CA ILE A 143 -3.92 12.77 -14.35
C ILE A 143 -3.21 14.12 -14.42
N LYS A 144 -1.87 14.12 -14.38
CA LYS A 144 -1.06 15.34 -14.47
C LYS A 144 -1.28 16.05 -15.81
N ASP A 145 -1.26 15.32 -16.92
CA ASP A 145 -1.47 15.88 -18.26
C ASP A 145 -2.90 16.45 -18.41
N LEU A 146 -3.90 15.71 -17.94
CA LEU A 146 -5.30 16.18 -17.97
C LEU A 146 -5.52 17.41 -17.08
N SER A 147 -4.87 17.46 -15.91
CA SER A 147 -4.91 18.62 -15.02
C SER A 147 -4.33 19.86 -15.70
N GLN A 148 -3.17 19.74 -16.37
CA GLN A 148 -2.58 20.85 -17.12
C GLN A 148 -3.49 21.32 -18.26
N LYS A 149 -4.11 20.38 -18.99
CA LYS A 149 -5.06 20.69 -20.05
C LYS A 149 -6.29 21.42 -19.53
N ASN A 150 -6.84 21.01 -18.38
CA ASN A 150 -7.96 21.71 -17.74
C ASN A 150 -7.59 23.14 -17.37
N VAL A 151 -6.44 23.36 -16.72
CA VAL A 151 -5.98 24.71 -16.36
C VAL A 151 -5.83 25.59 -17.60
N TYR A 152 -5.33 25.05 -18.71
CA TYR A 152 -5.23 25.78 -19.97
C TYR A 152 -6.61 26.16 -20.51
N LEU A 153 -7.56 25.22 -20.54
CA LEU A 153 -8.91 25.45 -21.03
C LEU A 153 -9.68 26.44 -20.16
N GLU A 154 -9.53 26.40 -18.85
CA GLU A 154 -10.14 27.36 -17.92
C GLU A 154 -9.66 28.79 -18.19
N LYS A 155 -8.35 28.97 -18.39
CA LYS A 155 -7.78 30.28 -18.74
C LYS A 155 -8.31 30.77 -20.09
N TYR A 156 -8.42 29.88 -21.06
CA TYR A 156 -8.94 30.23 -22.39
C TYR A 156 -10.42 30.60 -22.35
N ASN A 157 -11.24 29.81 -21.65
CA ASN A 157 -12.67 30.11 -21.46
C ASN A 157 -12.87 31.45 -20.75
N LYS A 158 -12.11 31.73 -19.68
CA LYS A 158 -12.17 33.02 -19.00
C LYS A 158 -11.85 34.19 -19.92
N ALA A 159 -10.82 34.07 -20.75
CA ALA A 159 -10.46 35.10 -21.73
C ALA A 159 -11.57 35.31 -22.78
N LEU A 160 -12.25 34.22 -23.19
CA LEU A 160 -13.39 34.31 -24.09
C LEU A 160 -14.61 34.97 -23.44
N GLU A 161 -14.92 34.62 -22.20
CA GLU A 161 -16.00 35.23 -21.41
C GLU A 161 -15.77 36.74 -21.23
N GLU A 162 -14.55 37.14 -20.88
CA GLU A 162 -14.15 38.55 -20.80
C GLU A 162 -14.33 39.26 -22.16
N ARG A 163 -13.95 38.60 -23.26
CA ARG A 163 -14.12 39.16 -24.61
C ARG A 163 -15.59 39.29 -25.01
N VAL A 164 -16.44 38.30 -24.70
CA VAL A 164 -17.87 38.36 -24.95
C VAL A 164 -18.50 39.50 -24.17
N CYS A 165 -18.18 39.62 -22.88
CA CYS A 165 -18.65 40.72 -22.03
C CYS A 165 -18.26 42.09 -22.61
N MET A 166 -17.01 42.26 -23.06
CA MET A 166 -16.58 43.50 -23.71
C MET A 166 -17.36 43.80 -24.99
N LEU A 167 -17.67 42.78 -25.82
CA LEU A 167 -18.42 42.96 -27.05
C LEU A 167 -19.89 43.29 -26.79
N GLU A 168 -20.51 42.64 -25.81
CA GLU A 168 -21.87 42.95 -25.36
C GLU A 168 -21.94 44.38 -24.84
N GLN A 169 -21.01 44.78 -23.97
CA GLN A 169 -20.93 46.15 -23.45
C GLN A 169 -20.74 47.16 -24.59
N LYS A 170 -19.84 46.89 -25.54
CA LYS A 170 -19.62 47.74 -26.72
C LYS A 170 -20.88 47.86 -27.58
N GLY A 171 -21.69 46.80 -27.69
CA GLY A 171 -22.98 46.83 -28.37
C GLY A 171 -24.03 47.71 -27.66
N LEU A 172 -23.91 47.87 -26.34
CA LEU A 172 -24.78 48.70 -25.51
C LEU A 172 -24.30 50.16 -25.38
N ASP A 173 -23.05 50.46 -25.75
CA ASP A 173 -22.44 51.79 -25.59
C ASP A 173 -23.09 52.89 -26.45
N CYS A 174 -23.93 52.53 -27.42
CA CYS A 174 -24.73 53.46 -28.21
C CYS A 174 -26.23 53.38 -27.89
N ASN A 175 -26.64 52.53 -26.95
CA ASN A 175 -28.05 52.31 -26.63
C ASN A 175 -28.49 53.13 -25.42
N ILE A 176 -29.69 53.69 -25.50
CA ILE A 176 -30.41 54.28 -24.38
C ILE A 176 -31.77 53.60 -24.22
N GLU A 177 -32.28 53.60 -23.00
CA GLU A 177 -33.59 53.06 -22.68
C GLU A 177 -34.55 54.21 -22.32
N LEU A 178 -35.66 54.29 -23.05
CA LEU A 178 -36.75 55.19 -22.75
C LEU A 178 -37.85 54.41 -22.04
N LEU A 179 -38.17 54.82 -20.82
CA LEU A 179 -39.12 54.15 -19.94
C LEU A 179 -40.47 54.85 -19.97
N ASN A 180 -41.54 54.09 -19.72
CA ASN A 180 -42.91 54.61 -19.59
C ASN A 180 -43.45 55.37 -20.81
N VAL A 181 -42.86 55.25 -22.01
CA VAL A 181 -43.31 55.99 -23.18
C VAL A 181 -44.67 55.49 -23.66
N GLN A 182 -45.71 56.31 -23.48
CA GLN A 182 -47.08 56.07 -23.90
C GLN A 182 -47.38 56.93 -25.13
N ALA A 183 -47.08 56.37 -26.30
CA ALA A 183 -47.30 57.04 -27.56
C ALA A 183 -48.72 56.81 -28.09
N PRO A 184 -49.25 57.72 -28.92
CA PRO A 184 -50.50 57.52 -29.64
C PRO A 184 -50.49 56.27 -30.53
N GLU A 185 -51.66 55.67 -30.74
CA GLU A 185 -51.80 54.52 -31.64
C GLU A 185 -51.35 54.86 -33.06
N GLY A 186 -50.60 53.95 -33.69
CA GLY A 186 -50.08 54.11 -35.05
C GLY A 186 -48.70 54.79 -35.18
N MET A 187 -48.14 55.33 -34.10
CA MET A 187 -46.81 55.95 -34.13
C MET A 187 -45.69 54.90 -34.05
N SER A 188 -44.73 54.94 -34.98
CA SER A 188 -43.59 54.02 -34.95
C SER A 188 -42.62 54.34 -33.81
N THR A 189 -41.90 53.33 -33.31
CA THR A 189 -40.89 53.48 -32.24
C THR A 189 -39.79 54.49 -32.57
N ILE A 190 -39.42 54.61 -33.85
CA ILE A 190 -38.43 55.59 -34.33
C ILE A 190 -39.02 57.01 -34.28
N GLN A 191 -40.26 57.22 -34.72
CA GLN A 191 -40.91 58.54 -34.64
C GLN A 191 -41.06 59.01 -33.19
N ILE A 192 -41.42 58.09 -32.30
CA ILE A 192 -41.49 58.34 -30.86
C ILE A 192 -40.13 58.78 -30.32
N ALA A 193 -39.05 58.06 -30.65
CA ALA A 193 -37.70 58.42 -30.22
C ALA A 193 -37.26 59.78 -30.79
N ARG A 194 -37.63 60.11 -32.03
CA ARG A 194 -37.33 61.42 -32.65
C ARG A 194 -38.07 62.56 -31.95
N ALA A 195 -39.35 62.39 -31.64
CA ALA A 195 -40.12 63.40 -30.88
C ALA A 195 -39.51 63.66 -29.49
N VAL A 196 -38.97 62.62 -28.83
CA VAL A 196 -38.23 62.77 -27.57
C VAL A 196 -36.91 63.52 -27.76
N ALA A 197 -36.23 63.29 -28.89
CA ALA A 197 -35.01 64.02 -29.22
C ALA A 197 -35.28 65.51 -29.45
N ASP A 198 -36.34 65.83 -30.19
CA ASP A 198 -36.76 67.22 -30.48
C ASP A 198 -37.06 67.98 -29.19
N GLU A 199 -37.83 67.39 -28.27
CA GLU A 199 -38.15 67.99 -26.97
C GLU A 199 -36.90 68.22 -26.11
N LEU A 200 -35.86 67.38 -26.28
CA LEU A 200 -34.58 67.54 -25.58
C LEU A 200 -33.60 68.50 -26.25
N ASN A 201 -33.95 69.10 -27.39
CA ASN A 201 -33.03 69.82 -28.26
C ASN A 201 -31.82 68.96 -28.68
N LEU A 202 -32.05 67.67 -28.94
CA LEU A 202 -31.07 66.72 -29.44
C LEU A 202 -31.35 66.41 -30.91
N CYS A 203 -30.31 66.10 -31.67
CA CYS A 203 -30.40 65.85 -33.11
C CYS A 203 -31.07 64.48 -33.40
N PRO A 204 -32.28 64.44 -34.01
CA PRO A 204 -33.03 63.20 -34.25
C PRO A 204 -32.40 62.31 -35.33
N GLU A 205 -31.58 62.85 -36.22
CA GLU A 205 -30.91 62.13 -37.30
C GLU A 205 -29.86 61.13 -36.79
N LYS A 206 -29.37 61.34 -35.57
CA LYS A 206 -28.41 60.44 -34.89
C LYS A 206 -29.06 59.14 -34.41
N ILE A 207 -30.39 59.03 -34.45
CA ILE A 207 -31.11 57.80 -34.10
C ILE A 207 -31.05 56.83 -35.29
N THR A 208 -30.39 55.70 -35.10
CA THR A 208 -30.24 54.66 -36.13
C THR A 208 -31.38 53.65 -36.08
N LYS A 209 -31.78 53.21 -34.88
CA LYS A 209 -32.81 52.19 -34.66
C LYS A 209 -33.54 52.47 -33.35
N ALA A 210 -34.81 52.08 -33.29
CA ALA A 210 -35.56 52.08 -32.04
C ALA A 210 -36.58 50.94 -32.03
N TRP A 211 -36.68 50.20 -30.94
CA TRP A 211 -37.63 49.10 -30.79
C TRP A 211 -38.07 48.92 -29.34
N ARG A 212 -39.27 48.38 -29.13
CA ARG A 212 -39.75 48.02 -27.79
C ARG A 212 -39.18 46.67 -27.36
N VAL A 213 -38.79 46.58 -26.09
CA VAL A 213 -38.30 45.33 -25.48
C VAL A 213 -39.24 44.84 -24.38
N GLY A 214 -39.28 43.52 -24.16
CA GLY A 214 -40.07 42.89 -23.12
C GLY A 214 -41.47 42.41 -23.55
N LYS A 215 -42.12 41.70 -22.62
CA LYS A 215 -43.48 41.17 -22.78
C LYS A 215 -44.50 42.25 -22.43
N ILE A 216 -45.60 42.31 -23.17
CA ILE A 216 -46.72 43.22 -22.88
C ILE A 216 -47.35 42.76 -21.55
N LYS A 217 -47.46 43.67 -20.59
CA LYS A 217 -48.20 43.48 -19.35
C LYS A 217 -49.43 44.40 -19.38
N ASP A 218 -50.59 43.85 -18.99
CA ASP A 218 -51.80 44.62 -18.68
C ASP A 218 -52.43 45.42 -19.84
N GLY A 219 -52.23 44.99 -21.10
CA GLY A 219 -52.93 45.55 -22.25
C GLY A 219 -52.58 46.99 -22.65
N LYS A 220 -51.61 47.64 -21.96
CA LYS A 220 -51.04 48.94 -22.34
C LYS A 220 -49.60 48.77 -22.79
N ASP A 221 -49.23 49.28 -23.97
CA ASP A 221 -47.86 49.19 -24.49
C ASP A 221 -46.93 50.25 -23.88
N SER A 222 -46.66 50.13 -22.58
CA SER A 222 -45.69 50.96 -21.83
C SER A 222 -44.29 50.35 -21.79
N ARG A 223 -44.02 49.35 -22.64
CA ARG A 223 -42.74 48.64 -22.67
C ARG A 223 -41.57 49.60 -22.93
N PRO A 224 -40.39 49.36 -22.33
CA PRO A 224 -39.22 50.16 -22.61
C PRO A 224 -38.90 50.19 -24.10
N ILE A 225 -38.49 51.36 -24.60
CA ILE A 225 -37.97 51.53 -25.96
C ILE A 225 -36.45 51.60 -25.86
N ILE A 226 -35.76 50.66 -26.50
CA ILE A 226 -34.32 50.77 -26.72
C ILE A 226 -34.11 51.61 -27.97
N VAL A 227 -33.32 52.67 -27.85
CA VAL A 227 -32.93 53.55 -28.95
C VAL A 227 -31.43 53.41 -29.15
N THR A 228 -31.02 53.04 -30.37
CA THR A 228 -29.61 52.96 -30.77
C THR A 228 -29.21 54.23 -31.49
N LEU A 229 -28.18 54.89 -30.97
CA LEU A 229 -27.61 56.11 -31.52
C LEU A 229 -26.39 55.79 -32.40
N GLN A 230 -25.97 56.76 -33.21
CA GLN A 230 -24.86 56.58 -34.13
C GLN A 230 -23.51 56.45 -33.41
N THR A 231 -23.30 57.24 -32.37
CA THR A 231 -22.04 57.27 -31.61
C THR A 231 -22.26 57.21 -30.09
N ARG A 232 -21.20 56.87 -29.36
CA ARG A 232 -21.21 56.86 -27.89
C ARG A 232 -21.36 58.27 -27.32
N GLU A 233 -20.80 59.26 -28.00
CA GLU A 233 -20.88 60.67 -27.65
C GLU A 233 -22.33 61.15 -27.68
N ASP A 234 -23.11 60.72 -28.67
CA ASP A 234 -24.54 61.01 -28.76
C ASP A 234 -25.29 60.43 -27.55
N ARG A 235 -24.97 59.19 -27.17
CA ARG A 235 -25.53 58.57 -25.95
C ARG A 235 -25.20 59.37 -24.71
N ILE A 236 -23.97 59.85 -24.57
CA ILE A 236 -23.55 60.66 -23.43
C ILE A 236 -24.36 61.98 -23.39
N GLN A 237 -24.61 62.61 -24.53
CA GLN A 237 -25.46 63.82 -24.62
C GLN A 237 -26.89 63.52 -24.16
N TRP A 238 -27.50 62.44 -24.66
CA TRP A 238 -28.83 61.99 -24.23
C TRP A 238 -28.91 61.74 -22.73
N ILE A 239 -27.93 61.03 -22.16
CA ILE A 239 -27.85 60.82 -20.72
C ILE A 239 -27.59 62.12 -19.97
N GLY A 240 -26.84 63.07 -20.54
CA GLY A 240 -26.62 64.40 -19.95
C GLY A 240 -27.92 65.18 -19.78
N CYS A 241 -28.82 65.07 -20.75
CA CYS A 241 -30.13 65.72 -20.75
C CYS A 241 -31.13 65.13 -19.73
N ARG A 242 -30.81 63.99 -19.08
CA ARG A 242 -31.69 63.34 -18.08
C ARG A 242 -32.09 64.22 -16.90
N LYS A 243 -31.34 65.28 -16.62
CA LYS A 243 -31.66 66.25 -15.55
C LYS A 243 -32.88 67.10 -15.90
N ASN A 244 -33.18 67.25 -17.19
CA ASN A 244 -34.37 67.93 -17.68
C ASN A 244 -35.53 66.94 -17.53
N ALA A 245 -36.45 67.24 -16.63
CA ALA A 245 -37.53 66.35 -16.25
C ALA A 245 -38.60 66.24 -17.35
N ILE A 246 -38.34 65.46 -18.41
CA ILE A 246 -39.34 65.27 -19.47
C ILE A 246 -40.43 64.31 -19.01
N THR A 247 -41.66 64.69 -19.29
CA THR A 247 -42.85 63.87 -19.08
C THR A 247 -43.49 63.48 -20.41
N ASN A 248 -44.28 62.39 -20.42
CA ASN A 248 -45.11 62.05 -21.58
C ASN A 248 -45.98 63.22 -22.04
N SER A 249 -46.50 64.01 -21.11
CA SER A 249 -47.34 65.17 -21.37
C SER A 249 -46.64 66.28 -22.14
N ALA A 250 -45.34 66.49 -21.91
CA ALA A 250 -44.56 67.48 -22.65
C ALA A 250 -44.48 67.12 -24.14
N ILE A 251 -44.30 65.83 -24.44
CA ILE A 251 -44.09 65.34 -25.82
C ILE A 251 -45.41 65.12 -26.56
N PHE A 252 -46.38 64.45 -25.92
CA PHE A 252 -47.58 63.95 -26.59
C PHE A 252 -48.86 64.68 -26.18
N LYS A 253 -48.78 65.66 -25.27
CA LYS A 253 -49.95 66.39 -24.71
C LYS A 253 -51.03 65.47 -24.14
N ASN A 254 -50.66 64.25 -23.76
CA ASN A 254 -51.51 63.38 -22.96
C ASN A 254 -51.37 63.85 -21.51
N ASN A 255 -52.41 63.80 -20.67
CA ASN A 255 -52.33 64.28 -19.27
C ASN A 255 -51.44 63.39 -18.35
N ASN A 256 -50.43 62.73 -18.92
CA ASN A 256 -49.55 61.79 -18.25
C ASN A 256 -48.21 62.47 -17.87
N ASN A 257 -48.07 62.83 -16.60
CA ASN A 257 -46.87 63.45 -16.05
C ASN A 257 -45.78 62.45 -15.62
N THR A 258 -45.83 61.19 -16.10
CA THR A 258 -44.77 60.22 -15.81
C THR A 258 -43.48 60.58 -16.53
N ARG A 259 -42.35 60.50 -15.81
CA ARG A 259 -41.01 60.72 -16.36
C ARG A 259 -40.62 59.61 -17.32
N LEU A 260 -40.05 60.03 -18.45
CA LEU A 260 -39.69 59.16 -19.57
C LEU A 260 -38.30 58.54 -19.48
N MET A 261 -37.46 59.05 -18.58
CA MET A 261 -36.13 58.50 -18.31
C MET A 261 -36.01 58.21 -16.82
N LYS A 262 -35.70 56.97 -16.46
CA LYS A 262 -35.29 56.56 -15.11
C LYS A 262 -33.90 55.93 -15.21
N ILE A 263 -33.11 56.11 -14.16
CA ILE A 263 -31.73 55.61 -14.01
C ILE A 263 -31.66 54.12 -14.30
#